data_AF-A0A960KSU5-F1
#
_entry.id   AF-A0A960KSU5-F1
#
_cell.length_a   1.000
_cell.length_b   1.000
_cell.length_c   1.000
_cell.angle_alpha   90.00
_cell.angle_beta   90.00
_cell.angle_gamma   90.00
#
_symmetry.space_group_name_H-M   'P 1'
#
loop_
_entity.id
_entity.type
_entity.pdbx_description
1 polymer ?
#
loop_
_entity_poly.entity_id
_entity_poly.type
_entity_poly.pdbx_seq_one_letter_code
_entity_poly.pdbx_strand_id
1 'polypeptide(L)'
;MSKSILVVGSTALDSVETVAGRVDDALGGSAFFFSAAASLLAPVGLVGVVGGDFPRDEINFLAERGVNLDGLETVPGGLTFRWGGRYHENMNDRTTLFTDLNVFESFDPHIPHDQRSAPVLFLANIQPTLQLNVLDQMIGPELVVTDTMNLWINLARPELLEVVRRTGIFIVNDEEARMLTGE
;
A
#
# COMPACT_ATOMS: atom_id res chain seq x y z
N MET A 1 21.34 -10.55 -12.12
CA MET A 1 20.82 -10.22 -10.78
C MET A 1 19.34 -9.96 -10.92
N SER A 2 18.52 -10.35 -9.94
CA SER A 2 17.08 -10.02 -9.94
C SER A 2 16.89 -8.50 -9.87
N LYS A 3 15.92 -7.98 -10.61
CA LYS A 3 15.53 -6.55 -10.55
C LYS A 3 14.99 -6.22 -9.16
N SER A 4 15.41 -5.10 -8.58
CA SER A 4 14.82 -4.59 -7.34
C SER A 4 13.45 -3.97 -7.59
N ILE A 5 12.60 -3.99 -6.57
CA ILE A 5 11.26 -3.42 -6.61
C ILE A 5 11.15 -2.36 -5.53
N LEU A 6 10.71 -1.15 -5.89
CA LEU A 6 10.25 -0.16 -4.92
C LEU A 6 8.74 -0.28 -4.78
N VAL A 7 8.23 -0.42 -3.55
CA VAL A 7 6.80 -0.37 -3.25
C VAL A 7 6.46 0.88 -2.44
N VAL A 8 5.35 1.52 -2.80
CA VAL A 8 4.69 2.55 -2.01
C VAL A 8 3.23 2.17 -1.83
N GLY A 9 2.70 2.27 -0.62
CA GLY A 9 1.33 1.90 -0.29
C GLY A 9 1.00 2.15 1.17
N SER A 10 -0.17 1.69 1.61
CA SER A 10 -0.54 1.79 3.01
C SER A 10 0.33 0.88 3.90
N THR A 11 0.68 1.40 5.07
CA THR A 11 1.37 0.71 6.17
C THR A 11 0.50 0.88 7.40
N ALA A 12 -0.17 -0.21 7.82
CA ALA A 12 -1.38 -0.11 8.62
C ALA A 12 -1.42 -1.07 9.81
N LEU A 13 -2.37 -0.80 10.70
CA LEU A 13 -2.91 -1.75 11.66
C LEU A 13 -4.38 -2.00 11.35
N ASP A 14 -4.72 -3.24 11.05
CA ASP A 14 -6.05 -3.64 10.59
C ASP A 14 -6.82 -4.37 11.69
N SER A 15 -8.10 -4.01 11.85
CA SER A 15 -9.05 -4.73 12.70
C SER A 15 -10.00 -5.54 11.83
N VAL A 16 -9.85 -6.87 11.86
CA VAL A 16 -10.56 -7.78 10.97
C VAL A 16 -11.53 -8.65 11.76
N GLU A 17 -12.79 -8.64 11.32
CA GLU A 17 -13.86 -9.46 11.85
C GLU A 17 -14.34 -10.48 10.81
N THR A 18 -14.56 -11.70 11.25
CA THR A 18 -15.12 -12.80 10.47
C THR A 18 -16.23 -13.47 11.27
N VAL A 19 -16.97 -14.40 10.65
CA VAL A 19 -17.95 -15.23 11.37
C VAL A 19 -17.34 -16.10 12.48
N ALA A 20 -16.03 -16.36 12.42
CA ALA A 20 -15.33 -17.23 13.36
C ALA A 20 -14.63 -16.47 14.50
N GLY A 21 -14.48 -15.15 14.39
CA GLY A 21 -13.75 -14.36 15.37
C GLY A 21 -13.28 -13.02 14.85
N ARG A 22 -12.59 -12.29 15.72
CA ARG A 22 -12.07 -10.94 15.47
C ARG A 22 -10.62 -10.84 15.94
N VAL A 23 -9.83 -10.07 15.19
CA VAL A 23 -8.53 -9.57 15.60
C VAL A 23 -8.53 -8.06 15.49
N ASP A 24 -7.97 -7.39 16.48
CA ASP A 24 -7.78 -5.94 16.48
C ASP A 24 -6.28 -5.67 16.30
N ASP A 25 -5.98 -4.58 15.58
CA ASP A 25 -4.62 -4.05 15.41
C ASP A 25 -3.59 -5.05 14.88
N ALA A 26 -4.01 -5.92 13.97
CA ALA A 26 -3.09 -6.82 13.26
C ALA A 26 -2.24 -6.04 12.24
N LEU A 27 -1.02 -6.52 11.97
CA LEU A 27 -0.20 -5.96 10.90
C LEU A 27 -0.96 -6.00 9.57
N GLY A 28 -1.11 -4.83 8.95
CA GLY A 28 -1.92 -4.65 7.75
C GLY A 28 -1.34 -3.69 6.74
N GLY A 29 -2.11 -3.36 5.71
CA GLY A 29 -1.68 -2.37 4.71
C GLY A 29 -0.96 -2.97 3.50
N SER A 30 -1.24 -2.39 2.35
CA SER A 30 -0.90 -2.94 1.03
C SER A 30 0.60 -3.08 0.81
N ALA A 31 1.40 -2.13 1.32
CA ALA A 31 2.86 -2.17 1.19
C ALA A 31 3.49 -3.29 2.02
N PHE A 32 2.96 -3.58 3.22
CA PHE A 32 3.47 -4.68 4.05
C PHE A 32 3.11 -6.04 3.46
N PHE A 33 1.86 -6.23 3.00
CA PHE A 33 1.47 -7.46 2.29
C PHE A 33 2.33 -7.70 1.04
N PHE A 34 2.52 -6.67 0.20
CA PHE A 34 3.36 -6.78 -0.97
C PHE A 34 4.80 -7.15 -0.60
N SER A 35 5.40 -6.43 0.36
CA SER A 35 6.80 -6.65 0.76
C SER A 35 7.03 -8.03 1.35
N ALA A 36 6.08 -8.53 2.15
CA ALA A 36 6.15 -9.87 2.73
C ALA A 36 6.20 -10.96 1.65
N ALA A 37 5.43 -10.81 0.56
CA ALA A 37 5.40 -11.76 -0.55
C ALA A 37 6.59 -11.57 -1.51
N ALA A 38 6.85 -10.33 -1.95
CA ALA A 38 7.87 -10.02 -2.96
C ALA A 38 9.30 -10.26 -2.47
N SER A 39 9.57 -10.06 -1.17
CA SER A 39 10.90 -10.30 -0.57
C SER A 39 11.37 -11.76 -0.67
N LEU A 40 10.47 -12.70 -0.92
CA LEU A 40 10.83 -14.10 -1.18
C LEU A 40 11.44 -14.31 -2.57
N LEU A 41 11.27 -13.36 -3.49
CA LEU A 41 11.58 -13.49 -4.91
C LEU A 41 12.52 -12.41 -5.45
N ALA A 42 12.53 -11.22 -4.84
CA ALA A 42 13.31 -10.08 -5.29
C ALA A 42 13.70 -9.15 -4.13
N PRO A 43 14.77 -8.35 -4.28
CA PRO A 43 15.07 -7.24 -3.37
C PRO A 43 13.93 -6.21 -3.40
N VAL A 44 13.46 -5.80 -2.22
CA VAL A 44 12.35 -4.85 -2.06
C VAL A 44 12.83 -3.64 -1.27
N GLY A 45 12.50 -2.44 -1.74
CA GLY A 45 12.49 -1.21 -0.95
C GLY A 45 11.06 -0.80 -0.64
N LEU A 46 10.78 -0.45 0.60
CA LEU A 46 9.46 0.00 1.04
C LEU A 46 9.53 1.49 1.41
N VAL A 47 8.62 2.27 0.84
CA VAL A 47 8.34 3.63 1.27
C VAL A 47 6.93 3.70 1.84
N GLY A 48 6.79 4.34 3.00
CA GLY A 48 5.53 4.49 3.71
C GLY A 48 5.70 5.32 4.98
N VAL A 49 4.64 5.42 5.77
CA VAL A 49 4.66 6.15 7.03
C VAL A 49 3.87 5.43 8.11
N VAL A 50 4.39 5.42 9.32
CA VAL A 50 3.70 4.90 10.50
C VAL A 50 3.70 5.92 11.63
N GLY A 51 2.76 5.76 12.56
CA GLY A 51 2.71 6.54 13.78
C GLY A 51 3.71 6.04 14.82
N GLY A 52 3.87 6.82 15.90
CA GLY A 52 4.65 6.39 17.07
C GLY A 52 4.01 5.24 17.84
N ASP A 53 2.75 4.92 17.56
CA ASP A 53 2.01 3.77 18.09
C ASP A 53 2.30 2.45 17.36
N PHE A 54 3.03 2.49 16.24
CA PHE A 54 3.30 1.28 15.46
C PHE A 54 4.24 0.31 16.19
N PRO A 55 3.83 -0.95 16.41
CA PRO A 55 4.68 -1.95 17.05
C PRO A 55 5.79 -2.37 16.09
N ARG A 56 6.94 -1.68 16.14
CA ARG A 56 8.00 -1.83 15.13
C ARG A 56 8.51 -3.27 14.97
N ASP A 57 8.45 -4.07 16.03
CA ASP A 57 8.87 -5.46 16.01
C ASP A 57 8.03 -6.35 15.08
N GLU A 58 6.78 -5.96 14.76
CA GLU A 58 5.90 -6.70 13.83
C GLU A 58 6.50 -6.82 12.43
N ILE A 59 7.41 -5.92 12.04
CA ILE A 59 8.03 -5.95 10.71
C ILE A 59 9.51 -6.37 10.73
N ASN A 60 10.04 -6.85 11.86
CA ASN A 60 11.43 -7.32 11.94
C ASN A 60 11.73 -8.41 10.91
N PHE A 61 10.74 -9.29 10.64
CA PHE A 61 10.88 -10.33 9.63
C PHE A 61 11.10 -9.78 8.20
N LEU A 62 10.63 -8.57 7.88
CA LEU A 62 10.90 -7.93 6.59
C LEU A 62 12.37 -7.51 6.49
N ALA A 63 12.92 -6.94 7.56
CA ALA A 63 14.33 -6.60 7.64
C ALA A 63 15.23 -7.84 7.57
N GLU A 64 14.85 -8.93 8.25
CA GLU A 64 15.54 -10.23 8.16
C GLU A 64 15.53 -10.82 6.74
N ARG A 65 14.50 -10.53 5.95
CA ARG A 65 14.40 -10.88 4.52
C ARG A 65 15.11 -9.89 3.60
N GLY A 66 15.78 -8.87 4.15
CA GLY A 66 16.54 -7.89 3.38
C GLY A 66 15.68 -6.81 2.70
N VAL A 67 14.45 -6.58 3.16
CA VAL A 67 13.65 -5.43 2.71
C VAL A 67 14.34 -4.14 3.20
N ASN A 68 14.61 -3.22 2.28
CA ASN A 68 15.09 -1.88 2.64
C ASN A 68 13.92 -1.06 3.20
N LEU A 69 14.04 -0.65 4.46
CA LEU A 69 13.04 0.13 5.20
C LEU A 69 13.44 1.59 5.42
N ASP A 70 14.49 2.09 4.74
CA ASP A 70 14.98 3.47 4.88
C ASP A 70 13.93 4.51 4.42
N GLY A 71 12.97 4.07 3.59
CA GLY A 71 11.84 4.87 3.13
C GLY A 71 10.62 4.84 4.06
N LEU A 72 10.67 4.10 5.17
CA LEU A 72 9.56 3.97 6.12
C LEU A 72 9.70 5.00 7.24
N GLU A 73 8.99 6.11 7.11
CA GLU A 73 8.96 7.19 8.10
C GLU A 73 8.19 6.78 9.36
N THR A 74 8.63 7.29 10.51
CA THR A 74 7.88 7.21 11.78
C THR A 74 7.60 8.62 12.27
N VAL A 75 6.32 8.97 12.42
CA VAL A 75 5.89 10.29 12.93
C VAL A 75 5.72 10.20 14.45
N PRO A 76 6.61 10.82 15.26
CA PRO A 76 6.51 10.76 16.70
C PRO A 76 5.19 11.38 17.20
N GLY A 77 4.46 10.66 18.04
CA GLY A 77 3.16 11.09 18.56
C GLY A 77 1.99 11.03 17.56
N GLY A 78 2.25 10.67 16.29
CA GLY A 78 1.22 10.37 15.31
C GLY A 78 0.63 8.97 15.51
N LEU A 79 -0.58 8.75 15.00
CA LEU A 79 -1.22 7.43 14.96
C LEU A 79 -1.01 6.79 13.59
N THR A 80 -0.80 5.48 13.56
CA THR A 80 -0.67 4.70 12.32
C THR A 80 -2.01 4.65 11.60
N PHE A 81 -2.03 4.55 10.26
CA PHE A 81 -3.27 4.30 9.52
C PHE A 81 -3.98 3.06 10.04
N ARG A 82 -5.31 3.14 10.16
CA ARG A 82 -6.13 2.02 10.62
C ARG A 82 -7.29 1.75 9.67
N TRP A 83 -7.51 0.48 9.41
CA TRP A 83 -8.67 0.02 8.66
C TRP A 83 -9.40 -1.06 9.42
N GLY A 84 -10.74 -0.96 9.46
CA GLY A 84 -11.61 -1.95 10.06
C GLY A 84 -12.44 -2.63 8.99
N GLY A 85 -12.40 -3.95 8.93
CA GLY A 85 -13.17 -4.74 7.96
C GLY A 85 -13.95 -5.88 8.60
N ARG A 86 -15.16 -6.11 8.12
CA ARG A 86 -15.95 -7.31 8.44
C ARG A 86 -16.18 -8.13 7.18
N TYR A 87 -15.67 -9.35 7.16
CA TYR A 87 -16.00 -10.35 6.14
C TYR A 87 -17.40 -10.93 6.37
N HIS A 88 -18.10 -11.18 5.26
CA HIS A 88 -19.42 -11.81 5.26
C HIS A 88 -19.28 -13.34 5.28
N GLU A 89 -20.39 -14.07 5.35
CA GLU A 89 -20.40 -15.54 5.45
C GLU A 89 -19.68 -16.24 4.27
N ASN A 90 -19.67 -15.63 3.09
CA ASN A 90 -18.96 -16.17 1.92
C ASN A 90 -17.44 -16.00 1.98
N MET A 91 -16.91 -15.32 3.01
CA MET A 91 -15.48 -15.07 3.24
C MET A 91 -14.77 -14.39 2.06
N ASN A 92 -15.53 -13.69 1.22
CA ASN A 92 -15.03 -12.94 0.07
C ASN A 92 -15.43 -11.47 0.22
N ASP A 93 -16.74 -11.25 0.34
CA ASP A 93 -17.28 -9.91 0.44
C ASP A 93 -16.97 -9.35 1.83
N ARG A 94 -16.69 -8.04 1.87
CA ARG A 94 -16.37 -7.36 3.12
C ARG A 94 -17.00 -5.98 3.18
N THR A 95 -17.33 -5.56 4.40
CA THR A 95 -17.74 -4.20 4.69
C THR A 95 -16.61 -3.49 5.42
N THR A 96 -16.16 -2.36 4.88
CA THR A 96 -15.32 -1.42 5.62
C THR A 96 -16.14 -0.78 6.74
N LEU A 97 -15.73 -1.01 7.98
CA LEU A 97 -16.35 -0.46 9.18
C LEU A 97 -15.82 0.95 9.50
N PHE A 98 -14.51 1.15 9.31
CA PHE A 98 -13.86 2.44 9.48
C PHE A 98 -12.56 2.50 8.67
N THR A 99 -12.13 3.72 8.35
CA THR A 99 -10.84 4.03 7.74
C THR A 99 -10.32 5.31 8.39
N ASP A 100 -9.28 5.20 9.20
CA ASP A 100 -8.62 6.33 9.84
C ASP A 100 -7.30 6.58 9.15
N LEU A 101 -7.23 7.67 8.38
CA LEU A 101 -6.05 8.01 7.59
C LEU A 101 -4.84 8.33 8.49
N ASN A 102 -5.07 9.02 9.61
CA ASN A 102 -4.05 9.39 10.61
C ASN A 102 -2.80 10.01 9.97
N VAL A 103 -1.59 9.48 10.23
CA VAL A 103 -0.34 10.02 9.65
C VAL A 103 -0.33 10.07 8.12
N PHE A 104 -1.19 9.30 7.44
CA PHE A 104 -1.32 9.41 5.99
C PHE A 104 -2.01 10.69 5.50
N GLU A 105 -2.76 11.41 6.34
CA GLU A 105 -3.41 12.67 5.94
C GLU A 105 -2.41 13.75 5.52
N SER A 106 -1.26 13.77 6.18
CA SER A 106 -0.18 14.73 5.94
C SER A 106 1.07 14.09 5.35
N PHE A 107 0.98 12.86 4.86
CA PHE A 107 2.13 12.14 4.34
C PHE A 107 2.54 12.68 2.98
N ASP A 108 3.79 13.12 2.87
CA ASP A 108 4.44 13.49 1.61
C ASP A 108 5.58 12.50 1.36
N PRO A 109 5.43 11.53 0.44
CA PRO A 109 6.37 10.43 0.30
C PRO A 109 7.72 10.95 -0.20
N HIS A 110 8.77 10.84 0.61
CA HIS A 110 10.13 11.12 0.15
C HIS A 110 10.82 9.83 -0.29
N ILE A 111 11.05 9.66 -1.59
CA ILE A 111 11.78 8.48 -2.09
C ILE A 111 13.28 8.66 -1.86
N PRO A 112 13.95 7.78 -1.08
CA PRO A 112 15.40 7.84 -0.91
C PRO A 112 16.13 7.79 -2.25
N HIS A 113 17.20 8.58 -2.39
CA HIS A 113 17.93 8.74 -3.65
C HIS A 113 18.28 7.39 -4.32
N ASP A 114 18.76 6.44 -3.54
CA ASP A 114 19.23 5.14 -4.03
C ASP A 114 18.08 4.19 -4.43
N GLN A 115 16.83 4.55 -4.13
CA GLN A 115 15.63 3.80 -4.51
C GLN A 115 14.89 4.42 -5.71
N ARG A 116 15.19 5.66 -6.11
CA ARG A 116 14.51 6.36 -7.21
C ARG A 116 14.73 5.74 -8.59
N SER A 117 15.81 4.97 -8.75
CA SER A 117 16.15 4.27 -9.99
C SER A 117 15.75 2.79 -9.97
N ALA A 118 14.87 2.38 -9.06
CA ALA A 118 14.37 1.00 -9.05
C ALA A 118 13.72 0.67 -10.40
N PRO A 119 14.11 -0.45 -11.05
CA PRO A 119 13.62 -0.81 -12.37
C PRO A 119 12.14 -1.22 -12.35
N VAL A 120 11.60 -1.59 -11.20
CA VAL A 120 10.18 -1.88 -11.01
C VAL A 120 9.64 -1.01 -9.88
N LEU A 121 8.54 -0.31 -10.16
CA LEU A 121 7.75 0.43 -9.19
C LEU A 121 6.41 -0.27 -9.00
N PHE A 122 6.06 -0.58 -7.75
CA PHE A 122 4.75 -1.08 -7.37
C PHE A 122 4.02 -0.01 -6.54
N LEU A 123 3.02 0.63 -7.15
CA LEU A 123 2.12 1.58 -6.52
C LEU A 123 0.96 0.79 -5.89
N ALA A 124 1.20 0.27 -4.70
CA ALA A 124 0.18 -0.40 -3.92
C ALA A 124 -0.89 0.59 -3.45
N ASN A 125 -2.03 0.05 -3.03
CA ASN A 125 -3.24 0.78 -2.75
C ASN A 125 -3.02 1.90 -1.73
N ILE A 126 -3.21 3.13 -2.18
CA ILE A 126 -3.12 4.39 -1.44
C ILE A 126 -3.78 5.51 -2.26
N GLN A 127 -3.89 6.72 -1.70
CA GLN A 127 -4.40 7.91 -2.39
C GLN A 127 -3.77 8.08 -3.78
N PRO A 128 -4.56 8.19 -4.87
CA PRO A 128 -3.99 8.31 -6.23
C PRO A 128 -3.09 9.53 -6.43
N THR A 129 -3.37 10.66 -5.77
CA THR A 129 -2.50 11.84 -5.79
C THR A 129 -1.10 11.54 -5.24
N LEU A 130 -1.02 10.70 -4.21
CA LEU A 130 0.24 10.25 -3.64
C LEU A 130 0.96 9.30 -4.61
N GLN A 131 0.23 8.39 -5.26
CA GLN A 131 0.79 7.52 -6.32
C GLN A 131 1.38 8.35 -7.47
N LEU A 132 0.72 9.44 -7.88
CA LEU A 132 1.24 10.37 -8.90
C LEU A 132 2.51 11.10 -8.43
N ASN A 133 2.54 11.58 -7.19
CA ASN A 133 3.72 12.22 -6.61
C ASN A 133 4.94 11.26 -6.63
N VAL A 134 4.74 10.00 -6.24
CA VAL A 134 5.79 8.97 -6.33
C VAL A 134 6.27 8.77 -7.77
N LEU A 135 5.35 8.68 -8.73
CA LEU A 135 5.69 8.54 -10.15
C LEU A 135 6.58 9.68 -10.66
N ASP A 136 6.34 10.90 -10.19
CA ASP A 136 7.11 12.09 -10.58
C ASP A 136 8.52 12.13 -9.96
N GLN A 137 8.73 11.42 -8.85
CA GLN A 137 10.05 11.30 -8.20
C GLN A 137 10.93 10.19 -8.78
N MET A 138 10.33 9.21 -9.46
CA MET A 138 11.05 8.05 -10.01
C MET A 138 11.82 8.38 -11.29
N ILE A 139 13.00 7.77 -11.43
CA ILE A 139 13.93 7.99 -12.54
C ILE A 139 13.89 6.78 -13.47
N GLY A 140 12.97 6.81 -14.44
CA GLY A 140 12.90 5.85 -15.54
C GLY A 140 12.65 4.39 -15.12
N PRO A 141 11.61 4.09 -14.32
CA PRO A 141 11.25 2.70 -14.04
C PRO A 141 10.92 1.96 -15.35
N GLU A 142 11.41 0.72 -15.49
CA GLU A 142 11.14 -0.11 -16.67
C GLU A 142 9.71 -0.67 -16.66
N LEU A 143 9.17 -0.89 -15.46
CA LEU A 143 7.81 -1.35 -15.26
C LEU A 143 7.17 -0.63 -14.06
N VAL A 144 5.99 -0.09 -14.27
CA VAL A 144 5.12 0.42 -13.22
C VAL A 144 3.91 -0.51 -13.12
N VAL A 145 3.63 -0.96 -11.90
CA VAL A 145 2.45 -1.76 -11.55
C VAL A 145 1.66 -0.99 -10.51
N THR A 146 0.33 -1.00 -10.61
CA THR A 146 -0.56 -0.31 -9.67
C THR A 146 -1.71 -1.22 -9.28
N ASP A 147 -2.12 -1.17 -8.02
CA ASP A 147 -3.44 -1.59 -7.57
C ASP A 147 -4.19 -0.43 -6.88
N THR A 148 -5.46 -0.64 -6.57
CA THR A 148 -6.31 0.38 -5.96
C THR A 148 -7.34 -0.27 -5.04
N MET A 149 -8.34 0.50 -4.59
CA MET A 149 -9.51 -0.04 -3.90
C MET A 149 -10.77 0.76 -4.28
N ASN A 150 -11.93 0.17 -4.02
CA ASN A 150 -13.25 0.81 -4.16
C ASN A 150 -13.34 2.24 -3.58
N LEU A 151 -12.68 2.53 -2.45
CA LEU A 151 -12.62 3.88 -1.86
C LEU A 151 -12.09 4.92 -2.85
N TRP A 152 -10.95 4.65 -3.50
CA TRP A 152 -10.32 5.61 -4.43
C TRP A 152 -11.06 5.67 -5.76
N ILE A 153 -11.66 4.55 -6.20
CA ILE A 153 -12.54 4.54 -7.37
C ILE A 153 -13.74 5.48 -7.16
N ASN A 154 -14.26 5.58 -5.93
CA ASN A 154 -15.38 6.45 -5.59
C ASN A 154 -14.96 7.91 -5.34
N LEU A 155 -13.86 8.13 -4.60
CA LEU A 155 -13.48 9.46 -4.12
C LEU A 155 -12.54 10.23 -5.05
N ALA A 156 -11.68 9.54 -5.81
CA ALA A 156 -10.57 10.13 -6.55
C ALA A 156 -10.41 9.48 -7.93
N ARG A 157 -11.54 9.20 -8.59
CA ARG A 157 -11.58 8.52 -9.89
C ARG A 157 -10.74 9.24 -10.96
N PRO A 158 -10.81 10.57 -11.14
CA PRO A 158 -10.01 11.25 -12.17
C PRO A 158 -8.50 11.05 -11.96
N GLU A 159 -8.03 11.16 -10.73
CA GLU A 159 -6.62 10.99 -10.36
C GLU A 159 -6.20 9.53 -10.51
N LEU A 160 -7.03 8.58 -10.11
CA LEU A 160 -6.79 7.14 -10.32
C LEU A 160 -6.62 6.83 -11.81
N LEU A 161 -7.48 7.37 -12.68
CA LEU A 161 -7.37 7.15 -14.12
C LEU A 161 -6.08 7.76 -14.69
N GLU A 162 -5.55 8.82 -14.08
CA GLU A 162 -4.24 9.37 -14.46
C GLU A 162 -3.09 8.46 -14.01
N VAL A 163 -3.16 7.85 -12.83
CA VAL A 163 -2.19 6.82 -12.40
C VAL A 163 -2.20 5.65 -13.39
N VAL A 164 -3.39 5.16 -13.76
CA VAL A 164 -3.55 4.03 -14.68
C VAL A 164 -2.94 4.33 -16.06
N ARG A 165 -3.08 5.56 -16.58
CA ARG A 165 -2.44 5.96 -17.86
C ARG A 165 -0.92 5.89 -17.83
N ARG A 166 -0.32 6.05 -16.65
CA ARG A 166 1.14 6.03 -16.44
C ARG A 166 1.66 4.66 -15.96
N THR A 167 0.77 3.67 -15.86
CA THR A 167 1.07 2.33 -15.34
C THR A 167 1.08 1.31 -16.47
N GLY A 168 2.02 0.35 -16.43
CA GLY A 168 2.10 -0.75 -17.39
C GLY A 168 1.17 -1.93 -17.07
N ILE A 169 0.95 -2.21 -15.78
CA ILE A 169 0.04 -3.26 -15.30
C ILE A 169 -0.87 -2.70 -14.20
N PHE A 170 -2.17 -2.79 -14.40
CA PHE A 170 -3.17 -2.38 -13.40
C PHE A 170 -3.90 -3.62 -12.87
N ILE A 171 -3.89 -3.79 -11.54
CA ILE A 171 -4.45 -4.94 -10.85
C ILE A 171 -5.69 -4.50 -10.07
N VAL A 172 -6.81 -5.17 -10.31
CA VAL A 172 -8.09 -4.97 -9.64
C VAL A 172 -8.82 -6.31 -9.47
N ASN A 173 -9.68 -6.41 -8.48
CA ASN A 173 -10.66 -7.50 -8.40
C ASN A 173 -11.87 -7.24 -9.32
N ASP A 174 -12.79 -8.21 -9.39
CA ASP A 174 -13.95 -8.13 -10.27
C ASP A 174 -14.99 -7.08 -9.83
N GLU A 175 -15.12 -6.80 -8.54
CA GLU A 175 -15.96 -5.71 -8.01
C GLU A 175 -15.41 -4.34 -8.48
N GLU A 176 -14.12 -4.10 -8.27
CA GLU A 176 -13.44 -2.88 -8.68
C GLU A 176 -13.47 -2.68 -10.20
N ALA A 177 -13.31 -3.75 -10.97
CA ALA A 177 -13.43 -3.71 -12.42
C ALA A 177 -14.82 -3.25 -12.86
N ARG A 178 -15.89 -3.82 -12.27
CA ARG A 178 -17.29 -3.40 -12.51
C ARG A 178 -17.53 -1.94 -12.15
N MET A 179 -17.03 -1.49 -10.99
CA MET A 179 -17.10 -0.07 -10.60
C MET A 179 -16.37 0.85 -11.59
N LEU A 180 -15.29 0.38 -12.22
CA LEU A 180 -14.54 1.14 -13.21
C LEU A 180 -15.21 1.16 -14.58
N THR A 181 -15.89 0.10 -15.00
CA THR A 181 -16.54 0.03 -16.32
C THR A 181 -18.00 0.49 -16.30
N GLY A 182 -18.65 0.48 -15.13
CA GLY A 182 -20.09 0.69 -14.99
C GLY A 182 -20.92 -0.54 -15.34
N GLU A 183 -20.31 -1.74 -15.35
CA GLU A 183 -20.97 -3.03 -15.55
C GLU A 183 -21.51 -3.66 -14.25
#